data_AF-A0A450TJH1-F1
#
_entry.id   AF-A0A450TJH1-F1
#
_cell.length_a   1.000
_cell.length_b   1.000
_cell.length_c   1.000
_cell.angle_alpha   90.00
_cell.angle_beta   90.00
_cell.angle_gamma   90.00
#
_symmetry.space_group_name_H-M   'P 1'
#
loop_
_entity.id
_entity.type
_entity.pdbx_description
1 polymer ?
#
loop_
_entity_poly.entity_id
_entity_poly.type
_entity_poly.pdbx_seq_one_letter_code
_entity_poly.pdbx_strand_id
1 'polypeptide(L)' 'MEESVDLPDIAGDDAIGPGEFKLGQEGYDSWYATWEQTVYLGESVWNLEGVIPEKIYLGRSPEIGAAHEQDYTFLDGEP' A
#
# COMPACT_ATOMS: atom_id res chain seq x y z
N MET A 1 -17.90 26.51 36.71
CA MET A 1 -17.19 25.23 36.84
C MET A 1 -17.07 24.72 35.43
N GLU A 2 -16.05 25.19 34.72
CA GLU A 2 -15.81 24.77 33.34
C GLU A 2 -15.13 23.41 33.41
N GLU A 3 -15.78 22.41 32.83
CA GLU A 3 -15.25 21.07 32.73
C GLU A 3 -14.03 21.14 31.81
N SER A 4 -12.85 20.93 32.40
CA SER A 4 -11.63 20.71 31.62
C SER A 4 -11.82 19.39 30.86
N VAL A 5 -12.24 19.49 29.60
CA VAL A 5 -12.26 18.35 28.70
C VAL A 5 -10.82 17.93 28.50
N ASP A 6 -10.44 16.86 29.21
CA ASP A 6 -9.17 16.17 29.02
C ASP A 6 -9.26 15.45 27.67
N LEU A 7 -8.90 16.17 26.62
CA LEU A 7 -8.83 15.60 25.28
C LEU A 7 -7.78 14.49 25.34
N PRO A 8 -8.09 13.28 24.85
CA PRO A 8 -7.12 12.21 24.82
C PRO A 8 -5.86 12.73 24.13
N ASP A 9 -4.70 12.27 24.63
CA ASP A 9 -3.37 12.53 24.11
C ASP A 9 -3.28 11.93 22.69
N ILE A 10 -3.95 12.56 21.72
CA ILE A 10 -3.89 12.27 20.28
C ILE A 10 -2.57 12.83 19.70
N ALA A 11 -1.61 13.19 20.56
CA ALA A 11 -0.25 13.53 20.15
C ALA A 11 0.57 12.28 19.75
N GLY A 12 0.00 11.45 18.87
CA GLY A 12 0.75 10.52 18.04
C GLY A 12 0.46 10.88 16.59
N ASP A 13 1.29 11.76 16.01
CA ASP A 13 1.44 12.26 14.60
C ASP A 13 0.18 12.58 13.73
N ASP A 14 -0.99 12.05 14.06
CA ASP A 14 -2.27 12.24 13.41
C ASP A 14 -3.20 13.10 14.30
N ALA A 15 -3.16 14.42 14.14
CA ALA A 15 -3.87 15.37 15.00
C ALA A 15 -4.81 16.28 14.21
N ILE A 16 -5.94 16.65 14.81
CA ILE A 16 -6.87 17.65 14.29
C ILE A 16 -7.02 18.77 15.33
N GLY A 17 -6.85 20.03 14.92
CA GLY A 17 -6.91 21.15 15.86
C GLY A 17 -7.20 22.49 15.20
N PRO A 18 -7.52 23.52 15.99
CA PRO A 18 -7.70 24.87 15.47
C PRO A 18 -6.37 25.40 14.91
N GLY A 19 -6.44 26.17 13.83
CA GLY A 19 -5.27 26.81 13.21
C GLY A 19 -4.65 27.90 14.09
N GLU A 20 -3.63 28.60 13.57
CA GLU A 20 -2.92 29.63 14.35
C GLU A 20 -3.85 30.73 14.87
N PHE A 21 -3.74 31.00 16.17
CA PHE A 21 -4.40 32.15 16.78
C PHE A 21 -3.69 33.46 16.40
N LYS A 22 -4.46 34.48 16.00
CA LYS A 22 -3.95 35.83 15.70
C LYS A 22 -4.60 36.86 16.60
N LEU A 23 -3.78 37.66 17.28
CA LEU A 23 -4.24 38.70 18.20
C LEU A 23 -5.06 39.76 17.44
N GLY A 24 -6.29 40.03 17.87
CA GLY A 24 -7.22 40.95 17.21
C GLY A 24 -8.20 40.30 16.23
N GLN A 25 -8.17 38.97 16.11
CA GLN A 25 -9.13 38.19 15.35
C GLN A 25 -10.11 37.49 16.30
N GLU A 26 -11.41 37.48 15.97
CA GLU A 26 -12.40 36.73 16.74
C GLU A 26 -12.33 35.24 16.39
N GLY A 27 -11.78 34.44 17.28
CA GLY A 27 -11.72 32.98 17.14
C GLY A 27 -10.61 32.50 16.19
N TYR A 28 -10.82 31.32 15.61
CA TYR A 28 -9.89 30.66 14.69
C TYR A 28 -10.48 30.63 13.28
N ASP A 29 -9.74 31.09 12.28
CA ASP A 29 -10.19 31.12 10.87
C ASP A 29 -10.07 29.76 10.16
N SER A 30 -9.41 28.78 10.78
CA SER A 30 -9.08 27.50 10.13
C SER A 30 -8.89 26.38 11.14
N TRP A 31 -8.85 25.16 10.62
CA TRP A 31 -8.53 23.92 11.33
C TRP A 31 -7.44 23.19 10.55
N TYR A 32 -6.50 22.57 11.26
CA TYR A 32 -5.51 21.68 10.66
C TYR A 32 -5.88 20.22 10.93
N ALA A 33 -5.43 19.34 10.02
CA ALA A 33 -5.46 17.89 10.19
C ALA A 33 -4.12 17.35 9.69
N THR A 34 -3.43 16.55 10.50
CA THR A 34 -2.22 15.82 10.12
C THR A 34 -2.53 14.34 10.02
N TRP A 35 -1.86 13.65 9.10
CA TRP A 35 -1.88 12.20 9.05
C TRP A 35 -0.59 11.66 8.43
N GLU A 36 -0.20 10.45 8.84
CA GLU A 36 0.89 9.71 8.22
C GLU A 36 0.41 8.72 7.17
N GLN A 37 1.19 8.55 6.11
CA GLN A 37 1.00 7.45 5.15
C GLN A 37 2.35 6.96 4.64
N THR A 38 2.45 5.65 4.44
CA THR A 38 3.62 5.07 3.78
C THR A 38 3.46 5.15 2.27
N VAL A 39 4.42 5.79 1.60
CA VAL A 39 4.50 5.84 0.14
C VAL A 39 5.80 5.21 -0.34
N TYR A 40 5.71 4.38 -1.38
CA TYR A 40 6.89 3.84 -2.06
C TYR A 40 7.22 4.73 -3.25
N LEU A 41 8.36 5.41 -3.17
CA LEU A 41 8.85 6.31 -4.21
C LEU A 41 9.89 5.59 -5.08
N GLY A 42 9.84 5.82 -6.39
CA GLY A 42 10.73 5.20 -7.37
C GLY A 42 10.00 4.27 -8.33
N GLU A 43 10.77 3.61 -9.20
CA GLU A 43 10.22 2.65 -10.16
C GLU A 43 9.88 1.34 -9.47
N SER A 44 8.73 0.76 -9.84
CA SER A 44 8.33 -0.56 -9.38
C SER A 44 9.19 -1.63 -10.03
N VAL A 45 9.74 -2.56 -9.23
CA VAL A 45 10.35 -3.80 -9.75
C VAL A 45 9.34 -4.70 -10.47
N TRP A 46 8.05 -4.51 -10.17
CA TRP A 46 6.93 -5.06 -10.92
C TRP A 46 6.54 -4.03 -11.98
N ASN A 47 7.21 -4.06 -13.12
CA ASN A 47 6.82 -3.28 -14.29
C ASN A 47 6.06 -4.20 -15.27
N LEU A 48 5.33 -3.61 -16.22
CA LEU A 48 4.66 -4.37 -17.29
C LEU A 48 5.67 -4.86 -18.36
N GLU A 49 6.96 -4.65 -18.12
CA GLU A 49 8.02 -5.12 -19.01
C GLU A 49 8.29 -6.59 -18.67
N GLY A 50 8.04 -7.46 -19.65
CA GLY A 50 8.15 -8.89 -19.46
C GLY A 50 7.39 -9.64 -20.52
N VAL A 51 7.58 -10.94 -20.56
CA VAL A 51 6.84 -11.82 -21.46
C VAL A 51 5.67 -12.39 -20.66
N ILE A 52 4.45 -12.12 -21.11
CA ILE A 52 3.26 -12.78 -20.58
C ILE A 52 3.34 -14.26 -21.00
N PRO A 53 3.34 -15.22 -20.07
CA PRO A 53 3.41 -16.62 -20.41
C PRO A 53 2.14 -17.05 -21.17
N GLU A 54 2.31 -17.53 -22.40
CA GLU A 54 1.20 -18.00 -23.24
C GLU A 54 0.86 -19.48 -22.99
N LYS A 55 1.82 -20.26 -22.48
CA LYS A 55 1.69 -21.70 -22.28
C LYS A 55 2.35 -22.13 -20.99
N ILE A 56 1.65 -22.93 -20.19
CA ILE A 56 2.17 -23.47 -18.94
C ILE A 56 2.25 -24.98 -19.08
N TYR A 57 3.38 -25.55 -18.66
CA TYR A 57 3.67 -26.98 -18.73
C TYR A 57 4.12 -27.47 -17.36
N LEU A 58 3.45 -28.48 -16.83
CA LEU A 58 3.75 -29.09 -15.54
C LEU A 58 4.67 -30.32 -15.73
N GLY A 59 5.78 -30.34 -15.01
CA GLY A 59 6.69 -31.49 -14.93
C GLY A 59 6.97 -31.86 -13.48
N ARG A 60 7.43 -33.10 -13.27
CA ARG A 60 7.75 -33.65 -11.94
C ARG A 60 9.17 -34.20 -11.97
N SER A 61 9.93 -33.98 -10.89
CA SER A 61 11.23 -34.64 -10.71
C SER A 61 11.07 -36.13 -10.39
N PRO A 62 11.91 -37.03 -10.95
CA PRO A 62 13.09 -36.75 -11.80
C PRO A 62 12.82 -36.56 -13.31
N GLU A 63 11.58 -36.71 -13.78
CA GLU A 63 11.18 -36.64 -15.18
C GLU A 63 11.11 -35.19 -15.73
N ILE A 64 12.21 -34.45 -15.63
CA ILE A 64 12.34 -33.06 -16.11
C ILE A 64 13.62 -32.84 -16.94
N GLY A 65 13.62 -31.79 -17.76
CA GLY A 65 14.74 -31.43 -18.63
C GLY A 65 14.55 -31.90 -20.08
N ALA A 66 15.53 -31.62 -20.94
CA ALA A 66 15.41 -31.78 -22.39
C ALA A 66 15.07 -33.22 -22.85
N ALA A 67 15.50 -34.24 -22.09
CA ALA A 67 15.18 -35.64 -22.39
C ALA A 67 13.70 -36.00 -22.11
N HIS A 68 13.01 -35.19 -21.32
CA HIS A 68 11.67 -35.42 -20.78
C HIS A 68 10.65 -34.39 -21.29
N GLU A 69 10.94 -33.65 -22.37
CA GLU A 69 10.04 -32.61 -22.91
C GLU A 69 8.61 -33.11 -23.19
N GLN A 70 8.50 -34.37 -23.57
CA GLN A 70 7.24 -35.06 -23.87
C GLN A 70 6.49 -35.56 -22.62
N ASP A 71 7.12 -35.50 -21.45
CA ASP A 71 6.50 -35.87 -20.17
C ASP A 71 5.77 -34.68 -19.51
N TYR A 72 5.99 -33.47 -20.03
CA TYR A 72 5.30 -32.27 -19.54
C TYR A 72 3.82 -32.25 -19.95
N THR A 73 2.95 -31.93 -18.98
CA THR A 73 1.50 -31.79 -19.22
C THR A 73 1.13 -30.33 -19.41
N PHE A 74 0.47 -29.98 -20.51
CA PHE A 74 -0.05 -28.64 -20.75
C PHE A 74 -1.18 -28.31 -19.77
N LEU A 75 -1.12 -27.11 -19.18
CA LEU A 75 -2.20 -26.55 -18.37
C LEU A 75 -2.86 -25.42 -19.17
N ASP A 76 -4.16 -25.53 -19.39
CA ASP A 76 -4.97 -24.60 -20.20
C ASP A 76 -5.44 -23.36 -19.43
N GLY A 77 -5.11 -23.27 -18.15
CA GLY A 77 -5.35 -22.07 -17.35
C GLY A 77 -6.83 -21.74 -17.17
N GLU A 78 -7.74 -22.69 -17.40
CA GLU A 78 -9.11 -22.54 -16.90
C GLU A 78 -9.08 -22.43 -15.37
N PRO A 79 -9.82 -21.46 -14.78
CA PRO A 79 -9.91 -21.30 -13.34
C PRO A 79 -10.56 -22.49 -12.63
#